data_AF-A0A1B7ME15-F1
#
_entry.id   AF-A0A1B7ME15-F1
#
_cell.length_a   1.000
_cell.length_b   1.000
_cell.length_c   1.000
_cell.angle_alpha   90.00
_cell.angle_beta   90.00
_cell.angle_gamma   90.00
#
_symmetry.space_group_name_H-M   'P 1'
#
loop_
_entity.id
_entity.type
_entity.pdbx_description
1 polymer ?
#
loop_
_entity_poly.entity_id
_entity_poly.type
_entity_poly.pdbx_seq_one_letter_code
_entity_poly.pdbx_strand_id
1 'polypeptide(L)' 'NSQACLTKQANKQLVWRSSNKPVCIDWQRTCGCTNQSHNKRHLCTGCLSTGHGAQFCPRSQALISPLSV' A
#
# COMPACT_ATOMS: atom_id res chain seq x y z
N ASN A 1 17.76 -0.92 13.13
CA ASN A 1 16.28 -0.86 13.25
C ASN A 1 15.67 -0.83 11.87
N SER A 2 15.59 -2.00 11.22
CA SER A 2 15.07 -2.16 9.86
C SER A 2 13.56 -1.94 9.88
N GLN A 3 13.09 -0.96 9.11
CA GLN A 3 11.67 -0.67 8.87
C GLN A 3 10.93 -1.99 8.58
N ALA A 4 10.10 -2.45 9.52
CA ALA A 4 9.34 -3.69 9.35
C ALA A 4 8.27 -3.44 8.28
N CYS A 5 8.58 -3.81 7.04
CA CYS A 5 7.64 -3.84 5.94
C CYS A 5 6.37 -4.58 6.38
N LEU A 6 5.21 -3.89 6.41
CA LEU A 6 3.92 -4.44 6.86
C LEU A 6 3.42 -5.61 6.00
N THR A 7 4.05 -5.79 4.85
CA THR A 7 3.78 -6.86 3.91
C THR A 7 5.01 -7.77 3.73
N LYS A 8 4.79 -8.95 3.19
CA LYS A 8 5.85 -9.85 2.75
C LYS A 8 5.44 -10.43 1.41
N GLN A 9 6.43 -10.83 0.62
CA GLN A 9 6.17 -11.64 -0.56
C GLN A 9 6.02 -13.10 -0.11
N ALA A 10 4.94 -13.76 -0.53
CA ALA A 10 4.72 -15.18 -0.37
C ALA A 10 4.13 -15.72 -1.68
N ASN A 11 4.69 -16.79 -2.23
CA ASN A 11 4.23 -17.38 -3.50
C ASN A 11 4.08 -16.37 -4.65
N LYS A 12 5.06 -15.47 -4.81
CA LYS A 12 5.05 -14.36 -5.79
C LYS A 12 3.91 -13.35 -5.61
N GLN A 13 3.19 -13.39 -4.50
CA GLN A 13 2.11 -12.46 -4.14
C GLN A 13 2.50 -11.62 -2.93
N LEU A 14 2.09 -10.36 -2.91
CA LEU A 14 2.24 -9.51 -1.73
C LEU A 14 1.13 -9.85 -0.72
N VAL A 15 1.50 -10.19 0.52
CA VAL A 15 0.55 -10.52 1.59
C VAL A 15 0.83 -9.70 2.85
N TRP A 16 -0.20 -9.44 3.64
CA TRP A 16 -0.07 -8.81 4.96
C TRP A 16 0.68 -9.74 5.92
N ARG A 17 1.68 -9.23 6.64
CA ARG A 17 2.42 -10.06 7.62
C ARG A 17 1.53 -10.53 8.77
N SER A 18 0.59 -9.69 9.21
CA SER A 18 -0.30 -9.98 10.34
C SER A 18 -1.30 -11.09 10.04
N SER A 19 -1.79 -11.19 8.80
CA SER A 19 -2.93 -12.06 8.47
C SER A 19 -2.68 -13.02 7.31
N ASN A 20 -1.52 -12.99 6.67
CA ASN A 20 -1.20 -13.68 5.40
C ASN A 20 -2.24 -13.43 4.29
N LYS A 21 -3.08 -12.39 4.41
CA LYS A 21 -4.08 -12.06 3.40
C LYS A 21 -3.43 -11.33 2.23
N PRO A 22 -3.88 -11.58 0.99
CA PRO A 22 -3.35 -10.91 -0.19
C PRO A 22 -3.63 -9.40 -0.14
N VAL A 23 -2.63 -8.63 -0.57
CA VAL A 23 -2.75 -7.19 -0.81
C VAL A 23 -3.19 -6.98 -2.25
N CYS A 24 -4.05 -5.99 -2.47
CA CYS A 24 -4.38 -5.56 -3.82
C CYS A 24 -3.20 -4.73 -4.38
N ILE A 25 -2.48 -5.26 -5.36
CA ILE A 25 -1.36 -4.54 -5.98
C ILE A 25 -1.86 -3.35 -6.80
N ASP A 26 -2.98 -3.49 -7.50
CA ASP A 26 -3.58 -2.38 -8.25
C ASP A 26 -3.92 -1.21 -7.33
N TRP A 27 -4.40 -1.50 -6.12
CA TRP A 27 -4.60 -0.47 -5.09
C TRP A 27 -3.29 0.22 -4.70
N GLN A 28 -2.16 -0.49 -4.65
CA GLN A 28 -0.88 0.15 -4.32
C GLN A 28 -0.29 0.99 -5.45
N ARG A 29 -0.71 0.77 -6.69
CA ARG A 29 -0.23 1.48 -7.89
C ARG A 29 -0.95 2.81 -8.07
N THR A 30 -0.38 3.68 -8.92
CA THR A 30 -0.94 4.99 -9.28
C THR A 30 -2.35 4.91 -9.86
N CYS A 31 -2.66 3.85 -10.62
CA CYS A 31 -3.98 3.66 -11.21
C CYS A 31 -5.06 3.39 -10.15
N GLY A 32 -4.67 2.95 -8.95
CA GLY A 32 -5.59 2.48 -7.93
C GLY A 32 -6.36 1.23 -8.36
N CYS A 33 -7.31 0.82 -7.52
CA CYS A 33 -8.24 -0.25 -7.81
C CYS A 33 -9.66 0.21 -7.48
N THR A 34 -10.56 0.11 -8.44
CA THR A 34 -11.99 0.46 -8.28
C THR A 34 -12.86 -0.75 -7.94
N ASN A 35 -12.28 -1.96 -7.90
CA ASN A 35 -13.02 -3.18 -7.67
C ASN A 35 -13.42 -3.32 -6.20
N GLN A 36 -14.73 -3.27 -5.94
CA GLN A 36 -15.28 -3.32 -4.58
C GLN A 36 -15.35 -4.76 -4.03
N SER A 37 -15.22 -5.79 -4.87
CA SER A 37 -15.25 -7.20 -4.46
C SER A 37 -14.20 -7.54 -3.40
N HIS A 38 -13.07 -6.81 -3.40
CA HIS A 38 -11.98 -7.03 -2.47
C HIS A 38 -11.52 -5.75 -1.76
N ASN A 39 -12.45 -4.84 -1.44
CA ASN A 39 -12.16 -3.58 -0.78
C ASN A 39 -11.41 -3.75 0.57
N LYS A 40 -11.59 -4.89 1.26
CA LYS A 40 -10.83 -5.25 2.47
C LYS A 40 -9.31 -5.40 2.23
N ARG A 41 -8.88 -5.52 0.97
CA ARG A 41 -7.47 -5.60 0.54
C ARG A 41 -6.92 -4.24 0.08
N HIS A 42 -7.77 -3.22 0.00
CA HIS A 42 -7.42 -1.83 -0.32
C HIS A 42 -6.87 -1.13 0.91
N LEU A 43 -5.74 -1.61 1.40
CA LEU A 43 -5.06 -1.06 2.55
C LEU A 43 -3.68 -0.62 2.10
N CYS A 44 -3.33 0.63 2.39
CA CYS A 44 -2.02 1.17 2.09
C CYS A 44 -0.93 0.38 2.84
N THR A 45 0.09 -0.11 2.12
CA THR A 45 1.19 -0.87 2.75
C THR A 45 2.14 -0.01 3.57
N GLY A 46 2.07 1.32 3.45
CA GLY A 46 2.84 2.26 4.25
C GLY A 46 2.13 2.73 5.52
N CYS A 47 0.79 2.80 5.51
CA CYS A 47 0.04 3.43 6.60
C CYS A 47 -1.23 2.72 7.08
N LEU A 48 -1.63 1.62 6.44
CA LEU A 48 -2.87 0.88 6.70
C LEU A 48 -4.16 1.68 6.47
N SER A 49 -4.09 2.84 5.81
CA SER A 49 -5.29 3.59 5.41
C SER A 49 -6.00 2.90 4.25
N THR A 50 -7.34 2.99 4.23
CA THR A 50 -8.19 2.56 3.10
C THR A 50 -8.49 3.68 2.11
N GLY A 51 -8.05 4.92 2.39
CA GLY A 51 -8.33 6.07 1.53
C GLY A 51 -7.38 6.19 0.34
N HIS A 52 -6.20 5.57 0.40
CA HIS A 52 -5.19 5.63 -0.65
C HIS A 52 -4.33 4.36 -0.73
N GLY A 53 -3.66 4.19 -1.87
CA GLY A 53 -2.60 3.20 -2.08
C GLY A 53 -1.23 3.68 -1.62
N ALA A 54 -0.25 2.77 -1.50
CA ALA A 54 1.12 3.10 -1.13
C ALA A 54 1.75 4.22 -1.98
N GLN A 55 1.45 4.28 -3.28
CA GLN A 55 1.99 5.30 -4.17
C GLN A 55 1.60 6.74 -3.79
N PHE A 56 0.43 6.92 -3.16
CA PHE A 56 -0.07 8.21 -2.68
C PHE A 56 0.07 8.35 -1.16
N CYS A 57 0.87 7.49 -0.53
CA CYS A 57 1.00 7.50 0.91
C CYS A 57 1.90 8.66 1.36
N PRO A 58 1.41 9.59 2.20
CA PRO A 58 2.26 10.67 2.72
C PRO A 58 3.38 10.14 3.63
N ARG A 59 3.28 8.90 4.13
CA ARG A 59 4.30 8.24 4.94
C ARG A 59 5.35 7.48 4.13
N SER A 60 5.10 7.14 2.86
CA SER A 60 6.17 6.61 2.01
C SER A 60 7.07 7.77 1.62
N GLN A 61 8.09 8.02 2.44
CA GLN A 61 9.18 8.98 2.28
C GLN A 61 8.97 10.05 1.19
N ALA A 62 8.54 11.24 1.63
CA ALA A 62 8.42 12.42 0.81
C ALA A 62 9.72 12.68 0.01
N LEU A 63 9.63 12.55 -1.31
CA LEU A 63 10.54 13.22 -2.26
C LEU A 63 9.75 13.94 -3.36
N ILE A 64 8.56 14.45 -3.04
CA ILE A 64 7.98 15.57 -3.79
C ILE A 64 7.41 16.53 -2.75
N SER A 65 8.31 17.31 -2.13
CA SER A 65 7.93 18.66 -1.73
C SER A 65 7.44 19.34 -3.02
N PRO A 66 6.18 19.80 -3.14
CA PRO A 66 5.91 20.81 -4.14
C PRO A 66 6.79 21.99 -3.75
N LEU A 67 7.79 22.29 -4.58
CA LEU A 67 8.43 23.59 -4.59
C LEU A 67 7.30 24.61 -4.66
N SER A 68 7.00 25.24 -3.53
CA SER A 68 6.23 26.48 -3.49
C SER A 68 7.03 27.49 -4.30
N VAL A 69 6.51 27.81 -5.47
CA VAL A 69 6.88 28.95 -6.31
C VAL A 69 6.70 30.26 -5.54
#